data_AF-A0A538AAB3-F1
#
_entry.id   AF-A0A538AAB3-F1
#
_cell.length_a   1.000
_cell.length_b   1.000
_cell.length_c   1.000
_cell.angle_alpha   90.00
_cell.angle_beta   90.00
_cell.angle_gamma   90.00
#
_symmetry.space_group_name_H-M   'P 1'
#
loop_
_entity.id
_entity.type
_entity.pdbx_description
1 polymer ?
#
loop_
_entity_poly.entity_id
_entity_poly.type
_entity_poly.pdbx_seq_one_letter_code
_entity_poly.pdbx_strand_id
1 'polypeptide(L)'
;MTISCPCMQPARGGARRVLPLGIVVDPRYVSHARVAVNPCQSRSQRASMAREPAPLKSKSGRRNPARGVAHVEIEVWQALDFMVPELKPEKTEHGLVSKGEGWFVLNMRDAVWRHVEGRGTVCTVADDFEGERQFEQHGVNPFVLGPGEPMAMYHWEADQEGFLVVSGEAVLIIEGEERQLRAWDFVHCPPNTKHVIVGAGSGPCLVIAIGARSADTLGFPVDEVAKRHGASVDEDTTDGDVAYAAVPRREPTAYRDGWLPE
;
A
#
# COMPACT_ATOMS: atom_id res chain seq x y z
N MET A 1 -1.40 22.39 14.23
CA MET A 1 -1.36 22.25 12.75
C MET A 1 -0.65 20.95 12.50
N THR A 2 -1.40 19.95 12.07
CA THR A 2 -1.05 18.52 12.13
C THR A 2 0.07 18.13 11.18
N ILE A 3 1.10 17.49 11.71
CA ILE A 3 2.10 16.67 11.02
C ILE A 3 1.45 15.35 10.64
N SER A 4 0.74 15.37 9.52
CA SER A 4 0.16 14.16 8.96
C SER A 4 1.25 13.39 8.21
N CYS A 5 1.71 12.27 8.78
CA CYS A 5 2.08 11.12 7.95
C CYS A 5 0.88 10.86 7.00
N PRO A 6 1.04 10.51 5.72
CA PRO A 6 -0.08 10.53 4.78
C PRO A 6 -1.22 9.65 5.27
N CYS A 7 -0.93 8.54 5.95
CA CYS A 7 -1.85 7.66 6.68
C CYS A 7 -2.79 8.38 7.70
N MET A 8 -2.54 9.64 8.06
CA MET A 8 -3.24 10.39 9.12
C MET A 8 -4.33 11.37 8.64
N GLN A 9 -4.62 11.47 7.34
CA GLN A 9 -5.72 12.33 6.85
C GLN A 9 -7.05 11.57 6.75
N PRO A 10 -8.11 11.97 7.47
CA PRO A 10 -9.45 11.39 7.26
C PRO A 10 -9.95 11.76 5.87
N ALA A 11 -10.56 10.79 5.17
CA ALA A 11 -11.29 11.04 3.93
C ALA A 11 -12.26 12.21 4.13
N ARG A 12 -12.03 13.35 3.49
CA ARG A 12 -12.96 14.48 3.56
C ARG A 12 -14.25 14.06 2.86
N GLY A 13 -15.32 13.91 3.65
CA GLY A 13 -16.64 13.55 3.17
C GLY A 13 -17.16 14.55 2.14
N GLY A 14 -17.18 14.15 0.87
CA GLY A 14 -17.90 14.84 -0.19
C GLY A 14 -19.42 14.77 0.07
N ALA A 15 -20.09 15.92 -0.04
CA ALA A 15 -21.52 16.04 0.15
C ALA A 15 -22.31 15.07 -0.76
N ARG A 16 -23.12 14.21 -0.16
CA ARG A 16 -24.06 13.32 -0.87
C ARG A 16 -25.09 14.16 -1.62
N ARG A 17 -24.96 14.27 -2.94
CA ARG A 17 -26.09 14.62 -3.81
C ARG A 17 -26.99 13.40 -3.93
N VAL A 18 -28.22 13.54 -3.44
CA VAL A 18 -29.29 12.56 -3.64
C VAL A 18 -29.82 12.72 -5.07
N LEU A 19 -29.70 11.66 -5.89
CA LEU A 19 -30.40 11.54 -7.17
C LEU A 19 -31.53 10.48 -7.04
N PRO A 20 -32.63 10.62 -7.78
CA PRO A 20 -33.84 9.82 -7.57
C PRO A 20 -33.68 8.40 -8.11
N LEU A 21 -34.35 7.46 -7.43
CA LEU A 21 -34.40 6.01 -7.62
C LEU A 21 -33.99 5.48 -9.02
N GLY A 22 -32.81 4.86 -9.05
CA GLY A 22 -32.36 3.90 -10.05
C GLY A 22 -31.45 2.89 -9.34
N ILE A 23 -31.57 1.61 -9.70
CA ILE A 23 -30.93 0.46 -9.01
C ILE A 23 -29.42 0.70 -8.86
N VAL A 24 -28.92 0.74 -7.63
CA VAL A 24 -27.49 0.81 -7.30
C VAL A 24 -26.99 -0.62 -7.11
N VAL A 25 -26.13 -1.09 -8.01
CA VAL A 25 -25.31 -2.29 -7.79
C VAL A 25 -23.96 -1.81 -7.25
N ASP A 26 -23.66 -2.16 -5.99
CA ASP A 26 -22.38 -1.87 -5.34
C ASP A 26 -21.33 -2.91 -5.79
N PRO A 27 -20.23 -2.52 -6.45
CA PRO A 27 -19.20 -3.47 -6.88
C PRO A 27 -18.31 -4.00 -5.72
N ARG A 28 -18.54 -3.60 -4.46
CA ARG A 28 -17.68 -3.99 -3.32
C ARG A 28 -18.03 -5.31 -2.63
N TYR A 29 -18.90 -6.14 -3.20
CA TYR A 29 -19.20 -7.47 -2.64
C TYR A 29 -19.08 -8.58 -3.69
N VAL A 30 -17.85 -8.96 -4.02
CA VAL A 30 -17.54 -10.33 -4.44
C VAL A 30 -16.58 -10.90 -3.42
N SER A 31 -17.13 -11.48 -2.35
CA SER A 31 -16.37 -12.24 -1.37
C SER A 31 -15.84 -13.52 -2.02
N HIS A 32 -14.52 -13.70 -2.00
CA HIS A 32 -13.92 -14.98 -2.32
C HIS A 32 -14.33 -16.05 -1.30
N ALA A 33 -14.83 -17.17 -1.82
CA ALA A 33 -15.20 -18.34 -1.05
C ALA A 33 -13.99 -18.91 -0.29
N ARG A 34 -14.11 -18.99 1.05
CA ARG A 34 -13.22 -19.81 1.87
C ARG A 34 -13.62 -21.28 1.72
N VAL A 35 -12.70 -22.12 1.25
CA VAL A 35 -12.84 -23.59 1.32
C VAL A 35 -12.62 -24.01 2.77
N ALA A 36 -13.69 -24.48 3.42
CA ALA A 36 -13.61 -25.06 4.76
C ALA A 36 -13.15 -26.52 4.68
N VAL A 37 -11.96 -26.79 5.22
CA VAL A 37 -11.51 -28.14 5.62
C VAL A 37 -12.01 -28.39 7.04
N ASN A 38 -12.93 -29.34 7.23
CA ASN A 38 -13.39 -29.75 8.56
C ASN A 38 -12.50 -30.86 9.14
N PRO A 39 -12.02 -30.75 10.39
CA PRO A 39 -11.38 -31.84 11.09
C PRO A 39 -12.35 -32.72 11.89
N CYS A 40 -11.92 -33.96 12.04
CA CYS A 40 -12.47 -35.09 12.80
C CYS A 40 -12.81 -34.79 14.27
N GLN A 41 -13.90 -35.39 14.81
CA GLN A 41 -13.83 -36.18 16.06
C GLN A 41 -15.14 -36.95 16.41
N SER A 42 -14.91 -38.03 17.15
CA SER A 42 -15.74 -39.18 17.54
C SER A 42 -16.74 -38.96 18.69
N ARG A 43 -17.86 -39.70 18.72
CA ARG A 43 -18.18 -40.79 19.69
C ARG A 43 -19.66 -41.23 19.66
N SER A 44 -19.83 -42.56 19.60
CA SER A 44 -20.86 -43.46 20.16
C SER A 44 -22.33 -43.00 20.36
N GLN A 45 -23.27 -43.78 19.82
CA GLN A 45 -24.17 -44.69 20.58
C GLN A 45 -25.02 -45.59 19.66
N ARG A 46 -25.52 -46.69 20.21
CA ARG A 46 -26.12 -47.89 19.57
C ARG A 46 -27.63 -47.80 19.31
N ALA A 47 -28.09 -48.78 18.50
CA ALA A 47 -29.43 -49.41 18.41
C ALA A 47 -30.40 -48.74 17.41
N SER A 48 -31.24 -49.43 16.62
CA SER A 48 -31.67 -50.84 16.54
C SER A 48 -32.17 -51.16 15.11
N MET A 49 -32.40 -52.44 14.82
CA MET A 49 -32.96 -52.96 13.57
C MET A 49 -34.41 -52.50 13.31
N ALA A 50 -34.80 -52.32 12.04
CA ALA A 50 -35.76 -53.20 11.35
C ALA A 50 -36.36 -52.62 10.04
N ARG A 51 -36.44 -53.53 9.05
CA ARG A 51 -37.46 -53.69 7.98
C ARG A 51 -37.41 -52.84 6.70
N GLU A 52 -37.24 -53.56 5.59
CA GLU A 52 -37.59 -53.18 4.20
C GLU A 52 -39.08 -52.85 4.05
N PRO A 53 -39.44 -52.12 2.97
CA PRO A 53 -40.19 -52.82 1.91
C PRO A 53 -39.83 -52.45 0.45
N ALA A 54 -39.71 -53.50 -0.36
CA ALA A 54 -40.28 -53.75 -1.70
C ALA A 54 -40.04 -52.81 -2.92
N PRO A 55 -39.98 -53.38 -4.16
CA PRO A 55 -39.45 -52.71 -5.35
C PRO A 55 -40.54 -52.04 -6.20
N LEU A 56 -40.25 -50.84 -6.74
CA LEU A 56 -41.09 -50.18 -7.75
C LEU A 56 -40.41 -50.09 -9.12
N LYS A 57 -40.74 -51.10 -9.92
CA LYS A 57 -41.07 -51.08 -11.36
C LYS A 57 -40.38 -50.02 -12.23
N SER A 58 -39.48 -50.53 -13.07
CA SER A 58 -39.03 -49.92 -14.33
C SER A 58 -40.20 -49.43 -15.19
N LYS A 59 -40.21 -48.14 -15.52
CA LYS A 59 -40.88 -47.64 -16.72
C LYS A 59 -39.84 -46.93 -17.58
N SER A 60 -39.58 -47.55 -18.72
CA SER A 60 -38.81 -47.03 -19.85
C SER A 60 -39.51 -45.82 -20.46
N GLY A 61 -39.14 -44.63 -19.97
CA GLY A 61 -39.45 -43.37 -20.64
C GLY A 61 -38.25 -42.94 -21.47
N ARG A 62 -38.36 -43.06 -22.80
CA ARG A 62 -37.39 -42.48 -23.76
C ARG A 62 -37.26 -40.97 -23.48
N ARG A 63 -36.11 -40.53 -22.99
CA ARG A 63 -35.73 -39.11 -22.95
C ARG A 63 -34.74 -38.83 -24.07
N ASN A 64 -35.16 -38.00 -25.01
CA ASN A 64 -34.28 -37.36 -25.99
C ASN A 64 -33.15 -36.60 -25.27
N PRO A 65 -31.87 -36.81 -25.60
CA PRO A 65 -30.80 -35.94 -25.13
C PRO A 65 -30.71 -34.75 -26.09
N ALA A 66 -31.67 -33.83 -26.02
CA ALA A 66 -31.47 -32.51 -26.61
C ALA A 66 -30.50 -31.76 -25.70
N ARG A 67 -29.22 -31.75 -26.12
CA ARG A 67 -28.14 -30.93 -25.58
C ARG A 67 -28.58 -29.47 -25.49
N GLY A 68 -29.04 -29.06 -24.32
CA GLY A 68 -29.03 -27.65 -23.92
C GLY A 68 -27.64 -27.31 -23.46
N VAL A 69 -26.73 -27.02 -24.40
CA VAL A 69 -25.52 -26.27 -24.05
C VAL A 69 -26.05 -24.88 -23.75
N ALA A 70 -26.21 -24.54 -22.46
CA ALA A 70 -26.35 -23.16 -22.07
C ALA A 70 -25.04 -22.51 -22.50
N HIS A 71 -25.08 -21.78 -23.62
CA HIS A 71 -24.08 -20.79 -23.93
C HIS A 71 -24.12 -19.80 -22.77
N VAL A 72 -23.25 -20.04 -21.77
CA VAL A 72 -22.72 -18.93 -21.00
C VAL A 72 -21.87 -18.20 -22.02
N GLU A 73 -22.50 -17.31 -22.80
CA GLU A 73 -21.79 -16.21 -23.40
C GLU A 73 -21.19 -15.46 -22.23
N ILE A 74 -19.96 -15.84 -21.92
CA ILE A 74 -19.09 -15.06 -21.08
C ILE A 74 -19.14 -13.67 -21.73
N GLU A 75 -19.65 -12.66 -21.02
CA GLU A 75 -19.65 -11.24 -21.40
C GLU A 75 -18.20 -10.70 -21.47
N VAL A 76 -17.34 -11.41 -22.17
CA VAL A 76 -16.04 -10.93 -22.59
C VAL A 76 -16.33 -10.06 -23.81
N TRP A 77 -15.83 -8.83 -23.80
CA TRP A 77 -15.77 -7.91 -24.95
C TRP A 77 -16.91 -6.90 -25.18
N GLN A 78 -17.71 -6.53 -24.17
CA GLN A 78 -18.30 -5.17 -24.13
C GLN A 78 -17.43 -4.16 -23.37
N ALA A 79 -16.17 -4.50 -23.08
CA ALA A 79 -15.13 -3.58 -22.65
C ALA A 79 -14.60 -2.71 -23.82
N LEU A 80 -15.51 -2.11 -24.59
CA LEU A 80 -15.18 -1.16 -25.66
C LEU A 80 -15.17 0.26 -25.07
N ASP A 81 -14.00 0.89 -25.17
CA ASP A 81 -13.72 2.34 -25.09
C ASP A 81 -13.75 3.09 -23.75
N PHE A 82 -13.32 2.47 -22.65
CA PHE A 82 -12.76 3.27 -21.56
C PHE A 82 -11.28 3.60 -21.86
N MET A 83 -11.07 4.56 -22.75
CA MET A 83 -9.76 5.22 -22.84
C MET A 83 -9.59 6.07 -21.58
N VAL A 84 -8.63 5.71 -20.74
CA VAL A 84 -8.18 6.58 -19.66
C VAL A 84 -7.40 7.73 -20.30
N PRO A 85 -7.74 9.00 -20.05
CA PRO A 85 -7.03 10.13 -20.65
C PRO A 85 -5.63 10.31 -20.03
N GLU A 86 -4.73 10.89 -20.80
CA GLU A 86 -3.44 11.37 -20.27
C GLU A 86 -3.66 12.62 -19.41
N LEU A 87 -3.20 12.56 -18.17
CA LEU A 87 -3.06 13.73 -17.32
C LEU A 87 -1.79 14.49 -17.73
N LYS A 88 -1.96 15.77 -18.05
CA LYS A 88 -0.83 16.68 -18.29
C LYS A 88 -0.34 17.23 -16.96
N PRO A 89 0.92 16.98 -16.56
CA PRO A 89 1.46 17.54 -15.32
C PRO A 89 1.41 19.07 -15.30
N GLU A 90 1.10 19.63 -14.14
CA GLU A 90 1.03 21.07 -13.93
C GLU A 90 2.39 21.62 -13.51
N LYS A 91 2.77 22.77 -14.07
CA LYS A 91 4.02 23.45 -13.71
C LYS A 91 3.84 24.29 -12.44
N THR A 92 4.74 24.10 -11.50
CA THR A 92 4.88 24.89 -10.27
C THR A 92 6.21 25.66 -10.29
N GLU A 93 6.47 26.43 -9.23
CA GLU A 93 7.79 27.06 -9.02
C GLU A 93 8.91 26.05 -8.77
N HIS A 94 8.57 24.82 -8.34
CA HIS A 94 9.51 23.79 -7.91
C HIS A 94 9.56 22.58 -8.85
N GLY A 95 8.93 22.64 -10.02
CA GLY A 95 8.85 21.51 -10.96
C GLY A 95 7.41 21.13 -11.29
N LEU A 96 7.23 19.93 -11.84
CA LEU A 96 5.95 19.40 -12.29
C LEU A 96 5.26 18.58 -11.19
N VAL A 97 3.94 18.69 -11.12
CA VAL A 97 3.08 17.85 -10.27
C VAL A 97 2.02 17.14 -11.09
N SER A 98 1.77 15.87 -10.79
CA SER A 98 0.71 15.06 -11.40
C SER A 98 -0.49 15.00 -10.45
N LYS A 99 -1.29 16.07 -10.44
CA LYS A 99 -2.53 16.14 -9.66
C LYS A 99 -3.74 15.90 -10.56
N GLY A 100 -4.62 14.99 -10.18
CA GLY A 100 -5.89 14.73 -10.88
C GLY A 100 -6.02 13.31 -11.44
N GLU A 101 -7.06 13.11 -12.24
CA GLU A 101 -7.39 11.82 -12.85
C GLU A 101 -6.68 11.64 -14.20
N GLY A 102 -6.27 10.41 -14.51
CA GLY A 102 -5.64 10.04 -15.78
C GLY A 102 -4.30 9.31 -15.60
N TRP A 103 -3.74 8.81 -16.70
CA TRP A 103 -2.37 8.28 -16.70
C TRP A 103 -1.37 9.38 -17.03
N PHE A 104 -0.14 9.27 -16.56
CA PHE A 104 0.91 10.24 -16.88
C PHE A 104 2.27 9.56 -16.99
N VAL A 105 3.19 10.21 -17.70
CA VAL A 105 4.62 9.91 -17.66
C VAL A 105 5.32 11.16 -17.15
N LEU A 106 5.99 11.05 -16.00
CA LEU A 106 6.73 12.16 -15.39
C LEU A 106 8.11 11.68 -14.95
N ASN A 107 9.15 12.33 -15.47
CA ASN A 107 10.51 12.10 -15.02
C ASN A 107 10.70 12.71 -13.62
N MET A 108 11.29 11.96 -12.69
CA MET A 108 11.53 12.42 -11.32
C MET A 108 12.46 13.64 -11.24
N ARG A 109 13.31 13.88 -12.25
CA ARG A 109 14.14 15.08 -12.36
C ARG A 109 13.33 16.34 -12.68
N ASP A 110 12.16 16.18 -13.29
CA ASP A 110 11.24 17.28 -13.58
C ASP A 110 10.17 17.46 -12.48
N ALA A 111 10.02 16.48 -11.58
CA ALA A 111 9.01 16.49 -10.53
C ALA A 111 9.39 17.42 -9.36
N VAL A 112 8.39 17.77 -8.56
CA VAL A 112 8.60 18.42 -7.26
C VAL A 112 9.20 17.43 -6.25
N TRP A 113 10.07 17.93 -5.39
CA TRP A 113 10.66 17.20 -4.27
C TRP A 113 10.38 17.95 -2.96
N ARG A 114 10.54 17.26 -1.83
CA ARG A 114 10.57 17.86 -0.50
C ARG A 114 11.91 17.59 0.16
N HIS A 115 12.52 18.65 0.71
CA HIS A 115 13.86 18.58 1.28
C HIS A 115 13.99 19.37 2.59
N VAL A 116 14.83 18.85 3.49
CA VAL A 116 15.43 19.59 4.59
C VAL A 116 16.77 18.92 4.94
N GLU A 117 17.74 19.68 5.46
CA GLU A 117 19.01 19.11 5.88
C GLU A 117 18.83 18.10 7.02
N GLY A 118 19.56 16.98 6.99
CA GLY A 118 19.56 15.97 8.04
C GLY A 118 18.42 14.96 7.96
N ARG A 119 17.63 14.97 6.87
CA ARG A 119 16.57 14.00 6.60
C ARG A 119 16.59 13.64 5.11
N GLY A 120 16.22 12.39 4.81
CA GLY A 120 16.12 11.96 3.41
C GLY A 120 15.21 12.86 2.59
N THR A 121 15.56 13.13 1.33
CA THR A 121 14.74 13.93 0.40
C THR A 121 13.71 13.03 -0.28
N VAL A 122 12.47 13.48 -0.47
CA VAL A 122 11.39 12.66 -1.05
C VAL A 122 10.79 13.29 -2.30
N CYS A 123 10.62 12.51 -3.35
CA CYS A 123 10.01 12.94 -4.61
C CYS A 123 8.48 12.87 -4.49
N THR A 124 7.77 13.88 -5.01
CA THR A 124 6.30 13.91 -5.00
C THR A 124 5.69 13.46 -6.32
N VAL A 125 6.42 12.65 -7.11
CA VAL A 125 6.01 12.23 -8.48
C VAL A 125 4.72 11.40 -8.49
N ALA A 126 4.46 10.63 -7.45
CA ALA A 126 3.30 9.75 -7.34
C ALA A 126 2.44 10.09 -6.13
N ASP A 127 3.03 10.57 -5.05
CA ASP A 127 2.35 10.82 -3.81
C ASP A 127 3.09 11.89 -2.99
N ASP A 128 2.38 12.61 -2.12
CA ASP A 128 3.00 13.60 -1.25
C ASP A 128 3.15 13.06 0.18
N PHE A 129 4.34 12.51 0.49
CA PHE A 129 4.66 11.89 1.78
C PHE A 129 4.44 12.81 3.00
N GLU A 130 4.49 14.13 2.86
CA GLU A 130 4.24 15.07 3.98
C GLU A 130 3.07 16.03 3.68
N GLY A 131 2.23 15.69 2.71
CA GLY A 131 1.13 16.53 2.25
C GLY A 131 -0.13 15.74 1.90
N GLU A 132 -0.68 15.98 0.71
CA GLU A 132 -1.95 15.38 0.30
C GLU A 132 -1.75 14.10 -0.51
N ARG A 133 -2.39 13.02 -0.06
CA ARG A 133 -2.41 11.74 -0.79
C ARG A 133 -2.94 11.94 -2.21
N GLN A 134 -2.24 11.40 -3.19
CA GLN A 134 -2.72 11.41 -4.57
C GLN A 134 -3.36 10.07 -4.96
N PHE A 135 -2.76 8.95 -4.56
CA PHE A 135 -3.21 7.62 -4.98
C PHE A 135 -4.00 6.89 -3.89
N GLU A 136 -5.17 6.36 -4.24
CA GLU A 136 -6.06 5.74 -3.26
C GLU A 136 -5.60 4.34 -2.82
N GLN A 137 -4.98 3.56 -3.72
CA GLN A 137 -4.72 2.14 -3.48
C GLN A 137 -3.39 1.87 -2.77
N HIS A 138 -2.35 2.63 -3.11
CA HIS A 138 -1.01 2.49 -2.56
C HIS A 138 -0.28 3.83 -2.66
N GLY A 139 0.64 4.08 -1.73
CA GLY A 139 1.61 5.16 -1.83
C GLY A 139 2.88 4.69 -2.55
N VAL A 140 3.51 5.57 -3.32
CA VAL A 140 4.86 5.35 -3.87
C VAL A 140 5.70 6.58 -3.55
N ASN A 141 6.75 6.39 -2.76
CA ASN A 141 7.59 7.46 -2.25
C ASN A 141 9.06 7.16 -2.56
N PRO A 142 9.62 7.75 -3.65
CA PRO A 142 11.06 7.70 -3.91
C PRO A 142 11.80 8.60 -2.93
N PHE A 143 12.72 8.02 -2.15
CA PHE A 143 13.59 8.71 -1.20
C PHE A 143 15.04 8.70 -1.66
N VAL A 144 15.74 9.81 -1.44
CA VAL A 144 17.18 9.92 -1.55
C VAL A 144 17.74 10.23 -0.17
N LEU A 145 18.55 9.32 0.37
CA LEU A 145 19.11 9.40 1.72
C LEU A 145 20.61 9.70 1.63
N GLY A 146 21.08 10.77 2.27
CA GLY A 146 22.50 10.95 2.56
C GLY A 146 22.99 10.01 3.69
N PRO A 147 24.31 9.84 3.86
CA PRO A 147 24.85 9.04 4.97
C PRO A 147 24.36 9.53 6.33
N GLY A 148 23.75 8.64 7.11
CA GLY A 148 23.17 8.92 8.42
C GLY A 148 21.79 9.60 8.39
N GLU A 149 21.25 9.94 7.22
CA GLU A 149 19.93 10.58 7.14
C GLU A 149 18.81 9.54 7.25
N PRO A 150 17.89 9.68 8.22
CA PRO A 150 16.74 8.80 8.33
C PRO A 150 15.70 9.13 7.27
N MET A 151 15.09 8.07 6.72
CA MET A 151 13.96 8.18 5.80
C MET A 151 12.71 8.71 6.53
N ALA A 152 12.46 8.18 7.72
CA ALA A 152 11.28 8.40 8.56
C ALA A 152 11.65 8.21 10.05
N MET A 153 10.68 8.34 10.96
CA MET A 153 10.80 7.82 12.33
C MET A 153 10.51 6.31 12.33
N TYR A 154 11.13 5.57 13.24
CA TYR A 154 10.90 4.13 13.44
C TYR A 154 9.44 3.87 13.79
N HIS A 155 8.80 3.03 12.98
CA HIS A 155 7.36 2.85 13.03
C HIS A 155 6.94 1.48 12.54
N TRP A 156 5.67 1.17 12.73
CA TRP A 156 4.96 0.07 12.09
C TRP A 156 3.64 0.58 11.51
N GLU A 157 3.15 -0.05 10.45
CA GLU A 157 1.83 0.21 9.88
C GLU A 157 0.97 -1.05 9.92
N ALA A 158 -0.36 -0.87 9.98
CA ALA A 158 -1.31 -1.99 9.94
C ALA A 158 -1.39 -2.65 8.56
N ASP A 159 -0.86 -1.98 7.54
CA ASP A 159 -0.71 -2.49 6.19
C ASP A 159 0.72 -2.95 5.93
N GLN A 160 0.92 -3.66 4.82
CA GLN A 160 2.26 -4.06 4.39
C GLN A 160 2.96 -2.93 3.65
N GLU A 161 4.29 -2.95 3.74
CA GLU A 161 5.18 -2.08 2.98
C GLU A 161 6.27 -2.90 2.28
N GLY A 162 6.79 -2.32 1.21
CA GLY A 162 7.91 -2.85 0.44
C GLY A 162 8.90 -1.76 0.07
N PHE A 163 10.18 -2.09 0.10
CA PHE A 163 11.27 -1.15 -0.20
C PHE A 163 12.23 -1.77 -1.20
N LEU A 164 12.60 -1.02 -2.23
CA LEU A 164 13.66 -1.40 -3.16
C LEU A 164 14.79 -0.37 -3.08
N VAL A 165 16.00 -0.81 -2.75
CA VAL A 165 17.19 0.03 -2.91
C VAL A 165 17.60 0.00 -4.38
N VAL A 166 17.56 1.14 -5.06
CA VAL A 166 17.91 1.25 -6.49
C VAL A 166 19.40 1.54 -6.66
N SER A 167 19.96 2.39 -5.81
CA SER A 167 21.39 2.75 -5.83
C SER A 167 21.87 3.12 -4.44
N GLY A 168 23.18 3.00 -4.21
CA GLY A 168 23.80 3.34 -2.92
C GLY A 168 23.68 2.25 -1.87
N GLU A 169 23.92 2.64 -0.62
CA GLU A 169 23.94 1.77 0.57
C GLU A 169 23.05 2.36 1.66
N ALA A 170 22.39 1.50 2.42
CA ALA A 170 21.56 1.91 3.56
C ALA A 170 21.67 0.92 4.71
N VAL A 171 21.26 1.35 5.90
CA VAL A 171 21.01 0.47 7.04
C VAL A 171 19.51 0.36 7.24
N LEU A 172 18.98 -0.85 7.18
CA LEU A 172 17.65 -1.18 7.68
C LEU A 172 17.75 -1.45 9.16
N ILE A 173 16.93 -0.76 9.95
CA ILE A 173 16.66 -1.12 11.34
C ILE A 173 15.27 -1.75 11.36
N ILE A 174 15.17 -3.01 11.75
CA ILE A 174 13.92 -3.78 11.70
C ILE A 174 13.83 -4.69 12.92
N GLU A 175 12.71 -4.61 13.66
CA GLU A 175 12.48 -5.38 14.90
C GLU A 175 13.67 -5.32 15.90
N GLY A 176 14.32 -4.15 16.00
CA GLY A 176 15.48 -3.93 16.87
C GLY A 176 16.81 -4.52 16.37
N GLU A 177 16.89 -4.93 15.10
CA GLU A 177 18.12 -5.41 14.46
C GLU A 177 18.58 -4.49 13.32
N GLU A 178 19.90 -4.41 13.09
CA GLU A 178 20.47 -3.73 11.92
C GLU A 178 20.79 -4.72 10.80
N ARG A 179 20.46 -4.34 9.56
CA ARG A 179 20.82 -5.05 8.34
C ARG A 179 21.36 -4.07 7.32
N GLN A 180 22.52 -4.39 6.75
CA GLN A 180 23.07 -3.60 5.63
C GLN A 180 22.27 -3.91 4.36
N LEU A 181 21.91 -2.86 3.63
CA LEU A 181 21.25 -2.92 2.34
C LEU A 181 22.14 -2.28 1.28
N ARG A 182 22.06 -2.80 0.06
CA ARG A 182 22.71 -2.27 -1.14
C ARG A 182 21.75 -2.30 -2.32
N ALA A 183 22.16 -1.68 -3.42
CA ALA A 183 21.41 -1.71 -4.68
C ALA A 183 20.90 -3.13 -5.02
N TRP A 184 19.63 -3.17 -5.39
CA TRP A 184 18.81 -4.34 -5.73
C TRP A 184 18.36 -5.21 -4.56
N ASP A 185 18.64 -4.83 -3.31
CA ASP A 185 17.99 -5.45 -2.17
C ASP A 185 16.53 -4.99 -2.07
N PHE A 186 15.64 -5.95 -1.89
CA PHE A 186 14.22 -5.73 -1.65
C PHE A 186 13.86 -6.13 -0.23
N VAL A 187 13.16 -5.26 0.49
CA VAL A 187 12.68 -5.49 1.85
C VAL A 187 11.17 -5.60 1.80
N HIS A 188 10.64 -6.68 2.34
CA HIS A 188 9.21 -6.84 2.57
C HIS A 188 8.92 -6.71 4.07
N CYS A 189 8.02 -5.78 4.41
CA CYS A 189 7.49 -5.60 5.75
C CYS A 189 6.03 -6.08 5.75
N PRO A 190 5.70 -7.26 6.29
CA PRO A 190 4.31 -7.62 6.55
C PRO A 190 3.69 -6.65 7.58
N PRO A 191 2.36 -6.63 7.74
CA PRO A 191 1.69 -5.77 8.72
C PRO A 191 2.31 -5.80 10.11
N ASN A 192 2.42 -4.63 10.72
CA ASN A 192 2.96 -4.36 12.05
C ASN A 192 4.48 -4.56 12.21
N THR A 193 5.20 -4.81 11.12
CA THR A 193 6.67 -4.87 11.15
C THR A 193 7.23 -3.51 11.51
N LYS A 194 8.00 -3.45 12.59
CA LYS A 194 8.63 -2.21 13.05
C LYS A 194 9.92 -1.98 12.29
N HIS A 195 10.05 -0.83 11.63
CA HIS A 195 11.20 -0.57 10.79
C HIS A 195 11.49 0.91 10.54
N VAL A 196 12.71 1.18 10.08
CA VAL A 196 13.14 2.42 9.43
C VAL A 196 14.38 2.14 8.56
N ILE A 197 14.58 2.95 7.54
CA ILE A 197 15.79 2.91 6.71
C ILE A 197 16.57 4.21 6.90
N VAL A 198 17.89 4.09 7.04
CA VAL A 198 18.84 5.19 7.20
C VAL A 198 19.88 5.10 6.10
N GLY A 199 20.21 6.21 5.45
CA GLY A 199 21.26 6.23 4.42
C GLY A 199 22.61 5.82 4.99
N ALA A 200 23.43 5.12 4.22
CA ALA A 200 24.75 4.63 4.62
C ALA A 200 25.80 4.91 3.54
N GLY A 201 27.01 4.36 3.73
CA GLY A 201 28.10 4.52 2.79
C GLY A 201 28.62 5.97 2.73
N SER A 202 29.05 6.38 1.53
CA SER A 202 29.72 7.68 1.30
C SER A 202 28.93 8.64 0.41
N GLY A 203 27.76 8.24 -0.07
CA GLY A 203 27.00 8.98 -1.07
C GLY A 203 25.49 8.75 -0.96
N PRO A 204 24.70 9.32 -1.88
CA PRO A 204 23.24 9.22 -1.85
C PRO A 204 22.77 7.78 -2.09
N CYS A 205 21.74 7.39 -1.36
CA CYS A 205 21.05 6.12 -1.49
C CYS A 205 19.61 6.35 -1.96
N LEU A 206 19.24 5.79 -3.11
CA LEU A 206 17.89 5.88 -3.68
C LEU A 206 17.09 4.65 -3.24
N VAL A 207 15.99 4.89 -2.53
CA VAL A 207 15.06 3.86 -2.06
C VAL A 207 13.66 4.16 -2.58
N ILE A 208 12.99 3.18 -3.17
CA ILE A 208 11.58 3.27 -3.54
C ILE A 208 10.75 2.60 -2.46
N ALA A 209 9.97 3.38 -1.71
CA ALA A 209 9.02 2.87 -0.72
C ALA A 209 7.63 2.72 -1.35
N ILE A 210 6.98 1.59 -1.10
CA ILE A 210 5.62 1.28 -1.57
C ILE A 210 4.82 0.76 -0.38
N GLY A 211 3.69 1.41 -0.07
CA GLY A 211 2.82 1.02 1.05
C GLY A 211 1.38 0.85 0.59
N ALA A 212 0.69 -0.18 1.11
CA ALA A 212 -0.74 -0.35 0.88
C ALA A 212 -1.57 0.70 1.64
N ARG A 213 -2.84 0.86 1.26
CA ARG A 213 -3.77 1.85 1.84
C ARG A 213 -5.13 1.26 2.21
N SER A 214 -5.15 -0.01 2.62
CA SER A 214 -6.34 -0.67 3.16
C SER A 214 -6.65 -0.27 4.61
N ALA A 215 -5.66 0.19 5.38
CA ALA A 215 -5.80 0.62 6.77
C ALA A 215 -4.91 1.83 7.07
N ASP A 216 -5.41 2.75 7.90
CA ASP A 216 -4.73 4.01 8.25
C ASP A 216 -4.08 3.97 9.64
N THR A 217 -3.89 2.78 10.23
CA THR A 217 -3.34 2.64 11.58
C THR A 217 -1.83 2.45 11.55
N LEU A 218 -1.11 3.18 12.39
CA LEU A 218 0.33 3.07 12.57
C LEU A 218 0.73 3.37 14.02
N GLY A 219 1.98 3.11 14.36
CA GLY A 219 2.57 3.53 15.62
C GLY A 219 4.08 3.68 15.57
N PHE A 220 4.61 4.47 16.49
CA PHE A 220 6.01 4.81 16.65
C PHE A 220 6.49 4.30 18.01
N PRO A 221 7.00 3.05 18.09
CA PRO A 221 7.58 2.53 19.32
C PRO A 221 8.99 3.09 19.52
N VAL A 222 9.39 3.21 20.78
CA VAL A 222 10.76 3.46 21.19
C VAL A 222 11.62 2.25 20.81
N ASP A 223 12.78 2.52 20.21
CA ASP A 223 13.76 1.49 19.90
C ASP A 223 15.19 2.02 20.06
N GLU A 224 15.99 1.33 20.86
CA GLU A 224 17.35 1.74 21.20
C GLU A 224 18.33 1.64 20.02
N VAL A 225 18.06 0.78 19.04
CA VAL A 225 18.86 0.72 17.82
C VAL A 225 18.54 1.94 16.96
N ALA A 226 17.27 2.22 16.71
CA ALA A 226 16.85 3.39 15.94
C ALA A 226 17.23 4.72 16.59
N LYS A 227 17.24 4.82 17.93
CA LYS A 227 17.74 6.00 18.65
C LYS A 227 19.19 6.33 18.31
N ARG A 228 20.05 5.33 18.14
CA ARG A 228 21.48 5.53 17.78
C ARG A 228 21.65 6.19 16.40
N HIS A 229 20.63 6.10 15.56
CA HIS A 229 20.57 6.73 14.23
C HIS A 229 19.68 7.97 14.19
N GLY A 230 19.24 8.50 15.34
CA GLY A 230 18.36 9.67 15.40
C GLY A 230 16.98 9.44 14.79
N ALA A 231 16.52 8.19 14.75
CA ALA A 231 15.33 7.78 14.01
C ALA A 231 14.25 7.16 14.92
N SER A 232 14.27 7.40 16.22
CA SER A 232 13.26 6.88 17.16
C SER A 232 12.71 7.98 18.05
N VAL A 233 11.49 7.77 18.54
CA VAL A 233 10.82 8.65 19.50
C VAL A 233 11.35 8.43 20.92
N ASP A 234 11.11 9.40 21.81
CA ASP A 234 11.48 9.28 23.22
C ASP A 234 10.47 8.44 24.03
N GLU A 235 9.19 8.48 23.64
CA GLU A 235 8.07 7.74 24.23
C GLU A 235 7.20 7.12 23.14
N ASP A 236 6.66 5.92 23.39
CA ASP A 236 5.76 5.24 22.47
C ASP A 236 4.55 6.13 22.14
N THR A 237 4.27 6.30 20.86
CA THR A 237 3.13 7.11 20.42
C THR A 237 2.48 6.53 19.17
N THR A 238 1.17 6.74 19.01
CA THR A 238 0.45 6.53 17.74
C THR A 238 0.15 7.83 17.02
N ASP A 239 0.59 8.96 17.57
CA ASP A 239 0.40 10.30 17.01
C ASP A 239 1.67 10.74 16.27
N GLY A 240 1.52 10.97 14.95
CA GLY A 240 2.60 11.45 14.10
C GLY A 240 3.03 12.88 14.42
N ASP A 241 2.13 13.71 14.93
CA ASP A 241 2.47 15.06 15.41
C ASP A 241 3.48 15.00 16.53
N VAL A 242 3.27 14.06 17.46
CA VAL A 242 4.18 13.83 18.57
C VAL A 242 5.49 13.21 18.06
N ALA A 243 5.40 12.17 17.21
CA ALA A 243 6.56 11.46 16.72
C ALA A 243 7.53 12.35 15.93
N TYR A 244 7.01 13.33 15.20
CA TYR A 244 7.79 14.23 14.35
C TYR A 244 7.98 15.63 14.96
N ALA A 245 7.53 15.89 16.20
CA ALA A 245 7.58 17.22 16.80
C ALA A 245 8.99 17.84 16.86
N ALA A 246 10.01 17.01 17.04
CA ALA A 246 11.40 17.43 17.19
C ALA A 246 12.18 17.49 15.86
N VAL A 247 11.61 17.04 14.75
CA VAL A 247 12.29 17.00 13.45
C VAL A 247 11.77 18.09 12.52
N PRO A 248 12.65 18.76 11.75
CA PRO A 248 12.23 19.84 10.88
C PRO A 248 11.41 19.31 9.70
N ARG A 249 10.44 20.11 9.25
CA ARG A 249 9.59 19.79 8.09
C ARG A 249 10.38 19.93 6.78
N ARG A 250 10.08 19.08 5.80
CA ARG A 250 10.65 19.21 4.46
C ARG A 250 9.88 20.24 3.65
N GLU A 251 10.62 21.17 3.05
CA GLU A 251 10.05 22.20 2.19
C GLU A 251 10.06 21.77 0.72
N PRO A 252 9.04 22.17 -0.08
CA PRO A 252 9.04 21.94 -1.52
C PRO A 252 10.27 22.53 -2.20
N THR A 253 10.81 21.82 -3.19
CA THR A 253 11.99 22.25 -3.94
C THR A 253 12.05 21.54 -5.28
N ALA A 254 12.79 22.12 -6.24
CA ALA A 254 13.12 21.44 -7.48
C ALA A 254 14.15 20.33 -7.26
N TYR A 255 14.20 19.38 -8.19
CA TYR A 255 15.29 18.42 -8.28
C TYR A 255 16.65 19.13 -8.23
N ARG A 256 17.62 18.51 -7.56
CA ARG A 256 19.01 18.95 -7.50
C ARG A 256 19.92 17.86 -8.03
N ASP A 257 20.91 18.27 -8.83
CA ASP A 257 21.90 17.35 -9.39
C ASP A 257 22.58 16.53 -8.30
N GLY A 258 22.72 15.23 -8.57
CA GLY A 258 23.33 14.26 -7.64
C GLY A 258 22.34 13.53 -6.73
N TRP A 259 21.05 13.88 -6.70
CA TRP A 259 20.07 13.11 -5.94
C TRP A 259 19.72 11.76 -6.58
N LEU A 260 19.60 11.75 -7.90
CA LEU A 260 19.32 10.53 -8.66
C LEU A 260 20.60 10.08 -9.37
N PRO A 261 20.83 8.76 -9.51
CA PRO A 261 21.92 8.24 -10.33
C PRO A 261 21.70 8.58 -11.82
N GLU A 262 22.78 8.47 -12.59
CA GLU A 262 22.79 8.59 -14.06
C GLU A 262 22.15 7.38 -14.76
#